data_AF-A0A7W8JP11-F1
#
_entry.id   AF-A0A7W8JP11-F1
#
_cell.length_a   1.000
_cell.length_b   1.000
_cell.length_c   1.000
_cell.angle_alpha   90.00
_cell.angle_beta   90.00
_cell.angle_gamma   90.00
#
_symmetry.space_group_name_H-M   'P 1'
#
loop_
_entity.id
_entity.type
_entity.pdbx_description
1 polymer ?
#
loop_
_entity_poly.entity_id
_entity_poly.type
_entity_poly.pdbx_seq_one_letter_code
_entity_poly.pdbx_strand_id
1 'polypeptide(L)'
;MAGRRGEAAIPKPRLLEPVSSRQPSGHTPHHHKLFPTAGFSSVTYRVPTGFPMQNRHVLRAITAALLLSSALAAAAQSETSETNSGLSAADTVFIESAAKDGMAEIQMGNTALGKSSDDKVKALAQRIVDDHTKANTALKTLAESKKVSFPSAPGKDAQKENDKLAAMKPAGFDQTWSKAMIKDHQDAIKLFTAEGKDTKDTDIQQFVKTNLPTLKSHLETAQQLAAVPDARDQAMDQASKSMAGTMDSTPATASTATAATATPSTTQTPTVKSLTPTVAPGAPAASSGAKH
;
A
#
# COMPACT_ATOMS: atom_id res chain seq x y z
N MET A 1 34.36 -22.76 -53.04
CA MET A 1 33.25 -21.89 -52.64
C MET A 1 33.69 -21.07 -51.43
N ALA A 2 33.79 -19.75 -51.59
CA ALA A 2 34.27 -18.83 -50.57
C ALA A 2 33.10 -18.33 -49.70
N GLY A 3 33.17 -18.55 -48.38
CA GLY A 3 32.19 -18.04 -47.40
C GLY A 3 32.75 -16.83 -46.65
N ARG A 4 32.19 -15.65 -46.89
CA ARG A 4 32.51 -14.38 -46.23
C ARG A 4 32.08 -14.40 -44.75
N ARG A 5 32.96 -13.93 -43.88
CA ARG A 5 32.65 -13.56 -42.48
C ARG A 5 31.99 -12.18 -42.45
N GLY A 6 30.86 -12.06 -41.76
CA GLY A 6 30.22 -10.79 -41.45
C GLY A 6 30.82 -10.19 -40.18
N GLU A 7 31.41 -9.00 -40.31
CA GLU A 7 31.99 -8.19 -39.25
C GLU A 7 30.90 -7.26 -38.69
N ALA A 8 30.57 -7.39 -37.40
CA ALA A 8 29.58 -6.55 -36.74
C ALA A 8 30.26 -5.31 -36.13
N ALA A 9 29.86 -4.13 -36.60
CA ALA A 9 30.38 -2.83 -36.17
C ALA A 9 29.87 -2.44 -34.78
N ILE A 10 30.80 -2.01 -33.93
CA ILE A 10 30.61 -1.50 -32.56
C ILE A 10 30.22 0.00 -32.63
N PRO A 11 29.11 0.47 -32.03
CA PRO A 11 28.83 1.91 -31.95
C PRO A 11 29.59 2.58 -30.80
N LYS A 12 30.25 3.71 -31.09
CA LYS A 12 30.98 4.55 -30.13
C LYS A 12 30.02 5.36 -29.23
N PRO A 13 30.34 5.61 -27.95
CA PRO A 13 29.52 6.42 -27.05
C PRO A 13 29.63 7.93 -27.34
N ARG A 14 28.47 8.61 -27.34
CA ARG A 14 28.31 10.05 -27.50
C ARG A 14 28.49 10.75 -26.15
N LEU A 15 29.51 11.60 -26.05
CA LEU A 15 29.75 12.52 -24.93
C LEU A 15 28.68 13.61 -24.93
N LEU A 16 28.02 13.86 -23.79
CA LEU A 16 27.11 14.99 -23.58
C LEU A 16 27.79 16.01 -22.64
N GLU A 17 27.89 17.24 -23.13
CA GLU A 17 28.45 18.43 -22.49
C GLU A 17 27.55 18.96 -21.33
N PRO A 18 28.09 19.74 -20.37
CA PRO A 18 27.34 20.26 -19.23
C PRO A 18 26.49 21.49 -19.59
N VAL A 19 25.20 21.48 -19.24
CA VAL A 19 24.32 22.65 -19.31
C VAL A 19 24.49 23.51 -18.05
N SER A 20 24.91 24.75 -18.29
CA SER A 20 25.12 25.81 -17.31
C SER A 20 23.79 26.47 -16.88
N SER A 21 23.70 26.76 -15.58
CA SER A 21 22.60 27.46 -14.91
C SER A 21 22.31 28.86 -15.46
N ARG A 22 21.02 29.18 -15.63
CA ARG A 22 20.55 30.57 -15.63
C ARG A 22 19.15 30.68 -15.03
N GLN A 23 19.05 31.40 -13.90
CA GLN A 23 17.81 32.05 -13.47
C GLN A 23 17.42 33.17 -14.45
N PRO A 24 16.14 33.57 -14.43
CA PRO A 24 15.88 34.99 -14.23
C PRO A 24 14.72 35.31 -13.26
N SER A 25 14.92 36.43 -12.57
CA SER A 25 13.96 37.19 -11.76
C SER A 25 12.84 37.82 -12.60
N GLY A 26 11.72 38.14 -11.93
CA GLY A 26 10.40 38.36 -12.54
C GLY A 26 10.07 39.71 -13.15
N HIS A 27 8.83 39.84 -13.63
CA HIS A 27 8.11 41.10 -13.85
C HIS A 27 6.62 40.84 -14.16
N THR A 28 5.71 41.48 -13.42
CA THR A 28 4.32 41.78 -13.82
C THR A 28 4.28 43.24 -14.28
N PRO A 29 3.52 43.66 -15.32
CA PRO A 29 2.13 44.10 -15.07
C PRO A 29 1.11 44.02 -16.24
N HIS A 30 -0.16 44.13 -15.84
CA HIS A 30 -1.39 44.68 -16.46
C HIS A 30 -1.57 44.74 -17.99
N HIS A 31 -2.65 44.11 -18.48
CA HIS A 31 -3.50 44.68 -19.54
C HIS A 31 -4.99 44.35 -19.34
N HIS A 32 -5.80 45.42 -19.32
CA HIS A 32 -7.26 45.46 -19.37
C HIS A 32 -7.79 45.15 -20.78
N LYS A 33 -8.87 44.36 -20.89
CA LYS A 33 -10.02 44.49 -21.83
C LYS A 33 -11.20 43.72 -21.22
N LEU A 34 -12.30 44.28 -20.69
CA LEU A 34 -13.42 45.05 -21.26
C LEU A 34 -14.40 44.22 -22.15
N PHE A 35 -15.57 43.95 -21.55
CA PHE A 35 -16.93 43.72 -22.08
C PHE A 35 -17.34 42.37 -22.71
N PRO A 36 -18.65 41.98 -22.76
CA PRO A 36 -19.84 42.56 -22.11
C PRO A 36 -20.71 41.55 -21.31
N THR A 37 -21.56 42.14 -20.47
CA THR A 37 -22.71 41.55 -19.77
C THR A 37 -23.89 41.28 -20.72
N ALA A 38 -24.49 40.10 -20.60
CA ALA A 38 -25.91 39.83 -20.87
C ALA A 38 -26.34 38.87 -19.74
N GLY A 39 -27.41 39.07 -18.99
CA GLY A 39 -28.73 39.56 -19.39
C GLY A 39 -29.70 38.49 -18.91
N PHE A 40 -30.46 38.83 -17.87
CA PHE A 40 -31.43 38.02 -17.15
C PHE A 40 -32.36 37.18 -18.05
N SER A 41 -32.81 36.03 -17.54
CA SER A 41 -34.24 35.71 -17.45
C SER A 41 -34.48 34.51 -16.52
N SER A 42 -35.06 34.78 -15.36
CA SER A 42 -35.70 33.76 -14.52
C SER A 42 -36.92 33.23 -15.26
N VAL A 43 -36.94 31.93 -15.56
CA VAL A 43 -38.12 31.26 -16.11
C VAL A 43 -39.00 30.83 -14.94
N THR A 44 -40.08 31.58 -14.72
CA THR A 44 -41.20 31.14 -13.88
C THR A 44 -42.15 30.30 -14.74
N TYR A 45 -42.42 29.07 -14.31
CA TYR A 45 -43.48 28.25 -14.90
C TYR A 45 -44.74 28.37 -14.05
N ARG A 46 -45.78 28.97 -14.63
CA ARG A 46 -47.18 28.89 -14.17
C ARG A 46 -48.09 28.89 -15.37
N VAL A 47 -48.79 27.78 -15.65
CA VAL A 47 -50.06 27.72 -16.41
C VAL A 47 -50.67 26.30 -16.21
N PRO A 48 -51.97 26.01 -16.42
CA PRO A 48 -53.22 26.62 -15.94
C PRO A 48 -54.21 25.60 -15.30
N THR A 49 -55.35 26.11 -14.83
CA THR A 49 -56.58 25.42 -14.37
C THR A 49 -57.66 25.26 -15.44
N GLY A 50 -58.44 24.15 -15.40
CA GLY A 50 -59.80 23.94 -15.98
C GLY A 50 -59.85 23.51 -17.46
N PHE A 51 -60.67 22.59 -17.98
CA PHE A 51 -62.04 22.05 -17.77
C PHE A 51 -62.20 20.72 -18.59
N PRO A 52 -63.34 19.98 -18.71
CA PRO A 52 -64.59 19.82 -17.91
C PRO A 52 -65.06 18.36 -17.61
N MET A 53 -65.92 18.25 -16.58
CA MET A 53 -67.18 17.48 -16.39
C MET A 53 -67.49 16.08 -17.03
N GLN A 54 -67.99 15.22 -16.11
CA GLN A 54 -69.15 14.29 -16.19
C GLN A 54 -69.01 12.82 -16.66
N ASN A 55 -69.10 11.90 -15.68
CA ASN A 55 -70.07 10.79 -15.67
C ASN A 55 -70.22 10.29 -14.21
N ARG A 56 -71.13 10.87 -13.43
CA ARG A 56 -72.46 10.34 -13.05
C ARG A 56 -72.43 8.97 -12.35
N HIS A 57 -72.40 9.08 -11.01
CA HIS A 57 -73.18 8.35 -10.01
C HIS A 57 -73.44 6.84 -10.20
N VAL A 58 -72.74 6.04 -9.39
CA VAL A 58 -73.34 4.86 -8.76
C VAL A 58 -73.32 5.11 -7.25
N LEU A 59 -74.45 5.58 -6.74
CA LEU A 59 -74.74 5.75 -5.32
C LEU A 59 -75.53 4.51 -4.88
N ARG A 60 -75.11 3.84 -3.81
CA ARG A 60 -75.86 3.69 -2.54
C ARG A 60 -75.38 2.47 -1.72
N ALA A 61 -74.99 2.78 -0.49
CA ALA A 61 -74.94 1.89 0.67
C ALA A 61 -76.30 1.18 0.88
N ILE A 62 -76.45 0.07 1.61
CA ILE A 62 -76.26 -0.16 3.05
C ILE A 62 -76.54 -1.66 3.28
N THR A 63 -75.76 -2.37 4.11
CA THR A 63 -76.28 -3.19 5.24
C THR A 63 -75.14 -3.56 6.18
N ALA A 64 -75.42 -3.36 7.47
CA ALA A 64 -74.51 -3.44 8.59
C ALA A 64 -74.28 -4.87 9.11
N ALA A 65 -73.19 -4.99 9.88
CA ALA A 65 -72.92 -5.93 10.96
C ALA A 65 -72.58 -7.40 10.62
N LEU A 66 -71.28 -7.73 10.68
CA LEU A 66 -70.83 -8.83 11.55
C LEU A 66 -69.42 -8.54 12.11
N LEU A 67 -69.21 -8.99 13.33
CA LEU A 67 -68.28 -8.51 14.34
C LEU A 67 -66.87 -9.12 14.23
N LEU A 68 -65.90 -8.36 14.74
CA LEU A 68 -64.66 -8.80 15.42
C LEU A 68 -63.65 -9.66 14.62
N SER A 69 -62.61 -9.01 14.11
CA SER A 69 -61.22 -9.48 14.30
C SER A 69 -60.23 -8.32 14.14
N SER A 70 -59.37 -8.25 15.14
CA SER A 70 -58.40 -7.23 15.48
C SER A 70 -57.20 -7.12 14.53
N ALA A 71 -56.76 -5.88 14.35
CA ALA A 71 -55.39 -5.38 14.16
C ALA A 71 -54.29 -6.37 13.75
N LEU A 72 -53.58 -6.08 12.65
CA LEU A 72 -52.12 -5.86 12.60
C LEU A 72 -51.63 -5.79 11.14
N ALA A 73 -51.73 -4.63 10.49
CA ALA A 73 -51.10 -4.41 9.17
C ALA A 73 -50.84 -2.92 8.91
N ALA A 74 -50.12 -2.26 9.82
CA ALA A 74 -49.58 -0.92 9.61
C ALA A 74 -48.38 -0.66 10.55
N ALA A 75 -47.35 -1.50 10.45
CA ALA A 75 -46.06 -1.27 11.10
C ALA A 75 -44.96 -1.91 10.25
N ALA A 76 -44.72 -1.37 9.07
CA ALA A 76 -43.59 -1.74 8.22
C ALA A 76 -43.02 -0.49 7.51
N GLN A 77 -42.83 0.59 8.27
CA GLN A 77 -41.96 1.71 7.94
C GLN A 77 -41.25 2.12 9.23
N SER A 78 -40.30 1.31 9.66
CA SER A 78 -39.37 1.68 10.72
C SER A 78 -38.06 0.92 10.51
N GLU A 79 -37.42 1.18 9.38
CA GLU A 79 -36.02 0.82 9.15
C GLU A 79 -35.39 2.00 8.40
N THR A 80 -34.19 2.39 8.83
CA THR A 80 -33.40 3.58 8.46
C THR A 80 -33.75 4.90 9.16
N SER A 81 -33.85 4.89 10.50
CA SER A 81 -33.18 5.97 11.24
C SER A 81 -31.67 5.70 11.14
N GLU A 82 -31.06 6.17 10.06
CA GLU A 82 -29.63 6.48 10.02
C GLU A 82 -29.38 7.54 11.09
N THR A 83 -29.22 7.11 12.34
CA THR A 83 -28.66 7.96 13.38
C THR A 83 -27.21 8.20 13.02
N ASN A 84 -26.97 9.14 12.10
CA ASN A 84 -25.73 9.90 12.00
C ASN A 84 -25.61 10.72 13.30
N SER A 85 -25.40 10.01 14.40
CA SER A 85 -24.81 10.58 15.60
C SER A 85 -23.46 11.09 15.11
N GLY A 86 -23.26 12.40 15.12
CA GLY A 86 -21.99 12.98 14.67
C GLY A 86 -20.81 12.29 15.36
N LEU A 87 -19.66 12.28 14.68
CA LEU A 87 -18.46 11.63 15.20
C LEU A 87 -18.16 12.05 16.63
N SER A 88 -17.79 11.08 17.44
CA SER A 88 -17.28 11.34 18.78
C SER A 88 -15.88 11.98 18.72
N ALA A 89 -15.44 12.58 19.83
CA ALA A 89 -14.06 13.03 19.95
C ALA A 89 -13.07 11.86 19.84
N ALA A 90 -13.45 10.68 20.33
CA ALA A 90 -12.64 9.47 20.22
C ALA A 90 -12.49 9.03 18.76
N ASP A 91 -13.58 9.06 17.98
CA ASP A 91 -13.57 8.73 16.55
C ASP A 91 -12.58 9.62 15.77
N THR A 92 -12.59 10.91 16.06
CA THR A 92 -11.69 11.89 15.42
C THR A 92 -10.23 11.61 15.78
N VAL A 93 -9.96 11.34 17.06
CA VAL A 93 -8.62 10.99 17.56
C VAL A 93 -8.15 9.65 16.98
N PHE A 94 -9.04 8.68 16.84
CA PHE A 94 -8.76 7.38 16.23
C PHE A 94 -8.32 7.55 14.77
N ILE A 95 -9.09 8.29 13.97
CA ILE A 95 -8.77 8.53 12.55
C ILE A 95 -7.39 9.19 12.43
N GLU A 96 -7.12 10.23 13.23
CA GLU A 96 -5.83 10.92 13.18
C GLU A 96 -4.66 10.03 13.62
N SER A 97 -4.85 9.25 14.70
CA SER A 97 -3.80 8.38 15.26
C SER A 97 -3.50 7.21 14.32
N ALA A 98 -4.53 6.49 13.87
CA ALA A 98 -4.38 5.37 12.95
C ALA A 98 -3.72 5.80 11.63
N ALA A 99 -4.02 7.00 11.13
CA ALA A 99 -3.37 7.54 9.94
C ALA A 99 -1.87 7.82 10.16
N LYS A 100 -1.50 8.45 11.29
CA LYS A 100 -0.09 8.72 11.62
C LYS A 100 0.71 7.43 11.81
N ASP A 101 0.14 6.47 12.53
CA ASP A 101 0.76 5.17 12.80
C ASP A 101 0.94 4.40 11.49
N GLY A 102 -0.10 4.31 10.66
CA GLY A 102 0.00 3.65 9.36
C GLY A 102 1.03 4.30 8.44
N MET A 103 1.16 5.64 8.43
CA MET A 103 2.22 6.31 7.67
C MET A 103 3.62 6.01 8.21
N ALA A 104 3.77 5.92 9.53
CA ALA A 104 5.04 5.56 10.16
C ALA A 104 5.46 4.14 9.78
N GLU A 105 4.54 3.19 9.84
CA GLU A 105 4.80 1.78 9.53
C GLU A 105 5.13 1.56 8.04
N ILE A 106 4.52 2.34 7.14
CA ILE A 106 4.94 2.38 5.72
C ILE A 106 6.40 2.85 5.60
N GLN A 107 6.80 3.90 6.32
CA GLN A 107 8.19 4.38 6.28
C GLN A 107 9.16 3.34 6.86
N MET A 108 8.83 2.75 8.01
CA MET A 108 9.66 1.73 8.66
C MET A 108 9.75 0.44 7.83
N GLY A 109 8.67 0.06 7.15
CA GLY A 109 8.67 -1.05 6.19
C GLY A 109 9.61 -0.78 5.01
N ASN A 110 9.55 0.41 4.41
CA ASN A 110 10.47 0.80 3.34
C ASN A 110 11.94 0.81 3.80
N THR A 111 12.20 1.27 5.03
CA THR A 111 13.54 1.21 5.63
C THR A 111 14.04 -0.23 5.74
N ALA A 112 13.19 -1.17 6.19
CA ALA A 112 13.57 -2.59 6.27
C ALA A 112 13.80 -3.24 4.90
N LEU A 113 13.00 -2.92 3.89
CA LEU A 113 13.20 -3.40 2.52
C LEU A 113 14.58 -3.02 1.97
N GLY A 114 15.06 -1.82 2.29
CA GLY A 114 16.37 -1.31 1.86
C GLY A 114 17.56 -1.78 2.70
N LYS A 115 17.35 -2.15 3.97
CA LYS A 115 18.45 -2.43 4.91
C LYS A 115 18.62 -3.88 5.30
N SER A 116 17.53 -4.62 5.41
CA SER A 116 17.59 -6.02 5.86
C SER A 116 18.26 -6.90 4.81
N SER A 117 18.93 -7.96 5.27
CA SER A 117 19.38 -9.05 4.40
C SER A 117 18.56 -10.33 4.61
N ASP A 118 17.62 -10.32 5.57
CA ASP A 118 16.75 -11.45 5.86
C ASP A 118 15.47 -11.40 5.03
N ASP A 119 15.26 -12.45 4.22
CA ASP A 119 14.09 -12.55 3.34
C ASP A 119 12.76 -12.56 4.11
N LYS A 120 12.73 -13.06 5.35
CA LYS A 120 11.51 -13.06 6.17
C LYS A 120 11.20 -11.67 6.71
N VAL A 121 12.22 -10.90 7.10
CA VAL A 121 12.06 -9.49 7.48
C VAL A 121 11.57 -8.68 6.28
N LYS A 122 12.16 -8.87 5.10
CA LYS A 122 11.69 -8.23 3.86
C LYS A 122 10.26 -8.61 3.51
N ALA A 123 9.90 -9.88 3.66
CA ALA A 123 8.54 -10.33 3.38
C ALA A 123 7.51 -9.68 4.32
N LEU A 124 7.81 -9.58 5.62
CA LEU A 124 6.94 -8.86 6.57
C LEU A 124 6.90 -7.37 6.25
N ALA A 125 8.05 -6.74 5.99
CA ALA A 125 8.13 -5.32 5.65
C ALA A 125 7.29 -4.97 4.41
N GLN A 126 7.35 -5.81 3.36
CA GLN A 126 6.53 -5.63 2.16
C GLN A 126 5.04 -5.72 2.49
N ARG A 127 4.62 -6.74 3.27
CA ARG A 127 3.23 -6.87 3.71
C ARG A 127 2.75 -5.66 4.49
N ILE A 128 3.58 -5.13 5.40
CA ILE A 128 3.26 -3.92 6.16
C ILE A 128 3.08 -2.72 5.22
N VAL A 129 4.00 -2.50 4.27
CA VAL A 129 3.86 -1.41 3.29
C VAL A 129 2.55 -1.52 2.51
N ASP A 130 2.24 -2.70 1.97
CA ASP A 130 1.06 -2.91 1.14
C ASP A 130 -0.24 -2.75 1.93
N ASP A 131 -0.34 -3.43 3.08
CA ASP A 131 -1.54 -3.46 3.91
C ASP A 131 -1.82 -2.09 4.52
N HIS A 132 -0.81 -1.38 5.03
CA HIS A 132 -0.99 -0.05 5.62
C HIS A 132 -1.23 1.01 4.55
N THR A 133 -0.66 0.89 3.34
CA THR A 133 -0.99 1.79 2.22
C THR A 133 -2.47 1.67 1.85
N LYS A 134 -2.98 0.44 1.76
CA LYS A 134 -4.40 0.18 1.50
C LYS A 134 -5.28 0.72 2.63
N ALA A 135 -4.92 0.45 3.89
CA ALA A 135 -5.66 0.92 5.06
C ALA A 135 -5.70 2.46 5.12
N ASN A 136 -4.58 3.14 4.92
CA ASN A 136 -4.51 4.61 4.92
C ASN A 136 -5.30 5.24 3.78
N THR A 137 -5.34 4.61 2.60
CA THR A 137 -6.16 5.07 1.47
C THR A 137 -7.64 5.02 1.85
N ALA A 138 -8.10 3.90 2.42
CA ALA A 138 -9.47 3.74 2.87
C ALA A 138 -9.81 4.70 4.03
N LEU A 139 -8.91 4.86 4.99
CA LEU A 139 -9.09 5.77 6.13
C LEU A 139 -9.17 7.23 5.70
N LYS A 140 -8.40 7.62 4.67
CA LYS A 140 -8.46 8.96 4.09
C LYS A 140 -9.82 9.23 3.47
N THR A 141 -10.35 8.31 2.66
CA THR A 141 -11.70 8.44 2.10
C THR A 141 -12.76 8.53 3.19
N LEU A 142 -12.62 7.75 4.26
CA LEU A 142 -13.50 7.83 5.42
C LEU A 142 -13.40 9.18 6.14
N ALA A 143 -12.19 9.68 6.37
CA ALA A 143 -11.98 10.98 6.99
C ALA A 143 -12.61 12.11 6.16
N GLU A 144 -12.45 12.07 4.83
CA GLU A 144 -13.05 13.04 3.90
C GLU A 144 -14.59 13.00 3.96
N SER A 145 -15.20 11.81 3.96
CA SER A 145 -16.67 11.68 4.03
C SER A 145 -17.23 12.20 5.37
N LYS A 146 -16.47 12.02 6.45
CA LYS A 146 -16.82 12.49 7.79
C LYS A 146 -16.32 13.92 8.09
N LYS A 147 -15.67 14.58 7.13
CA LYS A 147 -15.10 15.93 7.25
C LYS A 147 -14.09 16.09 8.40
N VAL A 148 -13.30 15.04 8.65
CA VAL A 148 -12.21 15.02 9.62
C VAL A 148 -10.89 15.37 8.91
N SER A 149 -10.05 16.17 9.57
CA SER A 149 -8.71 16.45 9.06
C SER A 149 -7.86 15.18 8.99
N PHE A 150 -7.22 14.94 7.85
CA PHE A 150 -6.31 13.82 7.67
C PHE A 150 -4.85 14.32 7.71
N PRO A 151 -3.96 13.71 8.50
CA PRO A 151 -2.56 14.11 8.55
C PRO A 151 -1.87 13.87 7.21
N SER A 152 -0.80 14.64 6.92
CA SER A 152 0.01 14.47 5.71
C SER A 152 1.35 13.76 5.95
N ALA A 153 1.67 13.47 7.22
CA ALA A 153 2.92 12.86 7.62
C ALA A 153 2.75 12.10 8.95
N PRO A 154 3.67 11.16 9.27
CA PRO A 154 3.76 10.54 10.59
C PRO A 154 3.95 11.55 11.73
N GLY A 155 3.74 11.09 12.96
CA GLY A 155 4.14 11.82 14.15
C GLY A 155 5.66 12.00 14.23
N LYS A 156 6.11 13.12 14.83
CA LYS A 156 7.54 13.45 14.94
C LYS A 156 8.36 12.38 15.66
N ASP A 157 7.80 11.72 16.66
CA ASP A 157 8.53 10.70 17.41
C ASP A 157 8.67 9.40 16.63
N ALA A 158 7.64 9.01 15.85
CA ALA A 158 7.73 7.89 14.93
C ALA A 158 8.72 8.17 13.79
N GLN A 159 8.74 9.40 13.26
CA GLN A 159 9.76 9.81 12.28
C GLN A 159 11.17 9.68 12.85
N LYS A 160 11.42 10.16 14.08
CA LYS A 160 12.73 10.00 14.74
C LYS A 160 13.10 8.53 14.93
N GLU A 161 12.14 7.67 15.24
CA GLU A 161 12.41 6.25 15.39
C GLU A 161 12.81 5.61 14.06
N ASN A 162 12.10 5.94 12.97
CA ASN A 162 12.50 5.54 11.63
C ASN A 162 13.88 6.09 11.24
N ASP A 163 14.19 7.34 11.57
CA ASP A 163 15.50 7.94 11.28
C ASP A 163 16.63 7.20 12.02
N LYS A 164 16.40 6.78 13.27
CA LYS A 164 17.36 5.93 13.99
C LYS A 164 17.55 4.58 13.28
N LEU A 165 16.46 3.89 12.94
CA LEU A 165 16.49 2.62 12.21
C LEU A 165 17.26 2.77 10.88
N ALA A 166 17.01 3.85 10.14
CA ALA A 166 17.68 4.15 8.88
C ALA A 166 19.19 4.36 9.06
N ALA A 167 19.61 4.98 10.16
CA ALA A 167 21.02 5.23 10.49
C ALA A 167 21.76 4.00 11.06
N MET A 168 21.07 2.92 11.43
CA MET A 168 21.70 1.74 12.00
C MET A 168 22.60 1.00 11.01
N LYS A 169 23.65 0.37 11.53
CA LYS A 169 24.42 -0.64 10.79
C LYS A 169 23.55 -1.89 10.58
N PRO A 170 23.85 -2.73 9.56
CA PRO A 170 23.07 -3.94 9.30
C PRO A 170 23.00 -4.88 10.51
N ALA A 171 24.11 -5.04 11.25
CA ALA A 171 24.15 -5.89 12.43
C ALA A 171 23.17 -5.40 13.52
N GLY A 172 22.21 -6.25 13.89
CA GLY A 172 21.20 -5.96 14.90
C GLY A 172 20.08 -5.04 14.42
N PHE A 173 20.06 -4.70 13.12
CA PHE A 173 18.96 -3.96 12.50
C PHE A 173 17.66 -4.78 12.57
N ASP A 174 17.69 -6.04 12.13
CA ASP A 174 16.51 -6.90 12.03
C ASP A 174 15.87 -7.14 13.40
N GLN A 175 16.67 -7.33 14.44
CA GLN A 175 16.18 -7.46 15.82
C GLN A 175 15.53 -6.17 16.33
N THR A 176 16.14 -5.02 16.03
CA THR A 176 15.64 -3.72 16.51
C THR A 176 14.37 -3.32 15.78
N TRP A 177 14.32 -3.51 14.46
CA TRP A 177 13.14 -3.33 13.64
C TRP A 177 12.00 -4.24 14.10
N SER A 178 12.26 -5.53 14.33
CA SER A 178 11.22 -6.48 14.77
C SER A 178 10.63 -6.10 16.14
N LYS A 179 11.46 -5.60 17.07
CA LYS A 179 10.98 -5.08 18.37
C LYS A 179 10.10 -3.84 18.21
N ALA A 180 10.46 -2.93 17.29
CA ALA A 180 9.65 -1.76 16.99
C ALA A 180 8.27 -2.19 16.44
N MET A 181 8.24 -3.10 15.46
CA MET A 181 6.98 -3.64 14.91
C MET A 181 6.12 -4.34 15.99
N ILE A 182 6.72 -5.12 16.88
CA ILE A 182 5.96 -5.74 17.99
C ILE A 182 5.28 -4.67 18.85
N LYS A 183 6.01 -3.61 19.21
CA LYS A 183 5.48 -2.55 20.07
C LYS A 183 4.36 -1.79 19.34
N ASP A 184 4.60 -1.38 18.10
CA ASP A 184 3.66 -0.55 17.34
C ASP A 184 2.38 -1.34 17.01
N HIS A 185 2.46 -2.61 16.60
CA HIS A 185 1.27 -3.42 16.38
C HIS A 185 0.52 -3.73 17.68
N GLN A 186 1.19 -3.88 18.83
CA GLN A 186 0.50 -4.01 20.11
C GLN A 186 -0.31 -2.76 20.47
N ASP A 187 0.26 -1.58 20.23
CA ASP A 187 -0.41 -0.31 20.50
C ASP A 187 -1.55 -0.05 19.50
N ALA A 188 -1.34 -0.35 18.22
CA ALA A 188 -2.38 -0.29 17.19
C ALA A 188 -3.55 -1.25 17.49
N ILE A 189 -3.27 -2.48 17.92
CA ILE A 189 -4.33 -3.44 18.31
C ILE A 189 -5.15 -2.90 19.50
N LYS A 190 -4.50 -2.26 20.49
CA LYS A 190 -5.22 -1.63 21.61
C LYS A 190 -6.10 -0.48 21.11
N LEU A 191 -5.56 0.40 20.27
CA LEU A 191 -6.27 1.53 19.68
C LEU A 191 -7.51 1.06 18.91
N PHE A 192 -7.34 0.13 17.97
CA PHE A 192 -8.44 -0.42 17.17
C PHE A 192 -9.46 -1.18 18.02
N THR A 193 -9.00 -1.92 19.03
CA THR A 193 -9.91 -2.67 19.92
C THR A 193 -10.74 -1.73 20.80
N ALA A 194 -10.16 -0.62 21.27
CA ALA A 194 -10.90 0.39 22.03
C ALA A 194 -11.94 1.07 21.14
N GLU A 195 -11.52 1.55 19.97
CA GLU A 195 -12.41 2.24 19.03
C GLU A 195 -13.59 1.34 18.61
N GLY A 196 -13.31 0.09 18.23
CA GLY A 196 -14.34 -0.84 17.79
C GLY A 196 -15.40 -1.20 18.85
N LYS A 197 -15.11 -0.96 20.14
CA LYS A 197 -16.08 -1.16 21.24
C LYS A 197 -16.96 0.06 21.43
N ASP A 198 -16.37 1.25 21.35
CA ASP A 198 -17.00 2.48 21.82
C ASP A 198 -17.73 3.22 20.69
N THR A 199 -17.15 3.21 19.48
CA THR A 199 -17.68 3.97 18.35
C THR A 199 -19.09 3.56 17.95
N LYS A 200 -19.91 4.56 17.63
CA LYS A 200 -21.28 4.38 17.12
C LYS A 200 -21.37 4.59 15.62
N ASP A 201 -20.27 5.03 14.99
CA ASP A 201 -20.19 5.21 13.55
C ASP A 201 -19.97 3.85 12.86
N THR A 202 -20.92 3.45 12.02
CA THR A 202 -20.92 2.15 11.35
C THR A 202 -19.76 1.98 10.38
N ASP A 203 -19.29 3.06 9.75
CA ASP A 203 -18.17 3.03 8.81
C ASP A 203 -16.85 2.84 9.58
N ILE A 204 -16.69 3.51 10.72
CA ILE A 204 -15.52 3.30 11.60
C ILE A 204 -15.52 1.89 12.19
N GLN A 205 -16.67 1.38 12.64
CA GLN A 205 -16.78 -0.02 13.08
C GLN A 205 -16.35 -0.99 11.97
N GLN A 206 -16.75 -0.73 10.73
CA GLN A 206 -16.38 -1.57 9.59
C GLN A 206 -14.89 -1.46 9.27
N PHE A 207 -14.32 -0.26 9.33
CA PHE A 207 -12.89 -0.03 9.15
C PHE A 207 -12.07 -0.82 10.20
N VAL A 208 -12.47 -0.75 11.47
CA VAL A 208 -11.83 -1.50 12.56
C VAL A 208 -11.92 -3.00 12.32
N LYS A 209 -13.12 -3.52 12.05
CA LYS A 209 -13.36 -4.96 11.79
C LYS A 209 -12.52 -5.50 10.64
N THR A 210 -12.32 -4.68 9.60
CA THR A 210 -11.57 -5.06 8.40
C THR A 210 -10.07 -5.19 8.66
N ASN A 211 -9.49 -4.29 9.46
CA ASN A 211 -8.03 -4.17 9.59
C ASN A 211 -7.47 -4.86 10.84
N LEU A 212 -8.27 -5.03 11.90
CA LEU A 212 -7.79 -5.65 13.15
C LEU A 212 -7.19 -7.05 12.97
N PRO A 213 -7.71 -7.95 12.12
CA PRO A 213 -7.08 -9.25 11.85
C PRO A 213 -5.68 -9.13 11.23
N THR A 214 -5.49 -8.15 10.32
CA THR A 214 -4.21 -7.91 9.67
C THR A 214 -3.16 -7.43 10.68
N LEU A 215 -3.51 -6.48 11.56
CA LEU A 215 -2.62 -5.99 12.62
C LEU A 215 -2.16 -7.13 13.55
N LYS A 216 -3.07 -8.06 13.89
CA LYS A 216 -2.76 -9.25 14.69
C LYS A 216 -1.80 -10.20 13.95
N SER A 217 -2.02 -10.41 12.65
CA SER A 217 -1.15 -11.24 11.82
C SER A 217 0.27 -10.66 11.71
N HIS A 218 0.38 -9.33 11.55
CA HIS A 218 1.68 -8.66 11.54
C HIS A 218 2.40 -8.80 12.88
N LEU A 219 1.71 -8.57 14.01
CA LEU A 219 2.27 -8.76 15.35
C LEU A 219 2.81 -10.18 15.54
N GLU A 220 2.01 -11.20 15.20
CA GLU A 220 2.42 -12.60 15.33
C GLU A 220 3.69 -12.88 14.51
N THR A 221 3.74 -12.39 13.27
CA THR A 221 4.91 -12.58 12.41
C THR A 221 6.13 -11.86 12.99
N ALA A 222 5.98 -10.63 13.49
CA ALA A 222 7.07 -9.87 14.11
C ALA A 222 7.62 -10.57 15.37
N GLN A 223 6.74 -11.17 16.18
CA GLN A 223 7.13 -11.99 17.33
C GLN A 223 7.94 -13.24 16.93
N GLN A 224 7.53 -13.91 15.86
CA GLN A 224 8.28 -15.05 15.32
C GLN A 224 9.67 -14.64 14.83
N LEU A 225 9.80 -13.48 14.18
CA LEU A 225 11.10 -12.96 13.74
C LEU A 225 12.01 -12.61 14.92
N ALA A 226 11.47 -11.95 15.96
CA ALA A 226 12.25 -11.55 17.13
C ALA A 226 12.70 -12.74 18.01
N ALA A 227 12.02 -13.89 17.92
CA ALA A 227 12.36 -15.10 18.68
C ALA A 227 13.52 -15.90 18.06
N VAL A 228 13.91 -15.61 16.82
CA VAL A 228 15.05 -16.26 16.15
C VAL A 228 16.31 -15.46 16.45
N PRO A 229 17.30 -16.01 17.21
CA PRO A 229 18.55 -15.30 17.48
C PRO A 229 19.34 -15.03 16.19
N ASP A 230 20.00 -13.87 16.16
CA ASP A 230 20.80 -13.28 15.07
C ASP A 230 22.06 -14.08 14.64
N ALA A 231 21.97 -15.41 14.54
CA ALA A 231 23.05 -16.23 13.97
C ALA A 231 23.40 -15.80 12.53
N ARG A 232 22.45 -15.18 11.81
CA ARG A 232 22.59 -14.75 10.42
C ARG A 232 23.26 -13.37 10.29
N ASP A 233 22.92 -12.42 11.15
CA ASP A 233 23.59 -11.11 11.24
C ASP A 233 25.05 -11.24 11.69
N GLN A 234 25.32 -12.16 12.61
CA GLN A 234 26.68 -12.49 13.00
C GLN A 234 27.47 -13.12 11.84
N ALA A 235 26.85 -14.00 11.05
CA ALA A 235 27.51 -14.56 9.86
C ALA A 235 27.85 -13.48 8.82
N MET A 236 27.00 -12.46 8.64
CA MET A 236 27.26 -11.32 7.76
C MET A 236 28.33 -10.37 8.31
N ASP A 237 28.35 -10.10 9.63
CA ASP A 237 29.43 -9.34 10.27
C ASP A 237 30.78 -10.07 10.14
N GLN A 238 30.80 -11.40 10.33
CA GLN A 238 31.99 -12.23 10.14
C GLN A 238 32.43 -12.29 8.67
N ALA A 239 31.49 -12.39 7.72
CA ALA A 239 31.80 -12.33 6.28
C ALA A 239 32.31 -10.95 5.86
N SER A 240 31.76 -9.87 6.43
CA SER A 240 32.22 -8.50 6.18
C SER A 240 33.63 -8.27 6.74
N LYS A 241 33.92 -8.81 7.94
CA LYS A 241 35.26 -8.78 8.54
C LYS A 241 36.27 -9.63 7.76
N SER A 242 35.89 -10.80 7.26
CA SER A 242 36.80 -11.65 6.46
C SER A 242 37.11 -11.05 5.09
N MET A 243 36.13 -10.40 4.45
CA MET A 243 36.31 -9.65 3.20
C MET A 243 37.21 -8.42 3.40
N ALA A 244 37.07 -7.70 4.52
CA ALA A 244 37.95 -6.58 4.87
C ALA A 244 39.40 -7.03 5.16
N GLY A 245 39.60 -8.17 5.84
CA GLY A 245 40.93 -8.71 6.11
C GLY A 245 41.66 -9.27 4.87
N THR A 246 40.92 -9.71 3.85
CA THR A 246 41.50 -10.25 2.62
C THR A 246 42.09 -9.16 1.72
N MET A 247 41.64 -7.90 1.81
CA MET A 247 42.22 -6.78 1.06
C MET A 247 43.54 -6.25 1.66
N ASP A 248 43.75 -6.41 2.97
CA ASP A 248 45.00 -6.02 3.66
C ASP A 248 46.15 -7.03 3.41
N SER A 249 45.83 -8.24 2.96
CA SER A 249 46.79 -9.34 2.76
C SER A 249 47.18 -9.57 1.30
N THR A 250 47.13 -8.53 0.44
CA THR A 250 47.69 -8.63 -0.92
C THR A 250 49.17 -8.22 -0.90
N PRO A 251 50.15 -9.12 -1.03
CA PRO A 251 51.52 -8.70 -1.25
C PRO A 251 51.59 -8.17 -2.68
N ALA A 252 51.93 -6.89 -2.84
CA ALA A 252 52.41 -6.37 -4.10
C ALA A 252 53.79 -7.00 -4.38
N THR A 253 53.82 -8.17 -5.01
CA THR A 253 55.06 -8.67 -5.64
C THR A 253 55.05 -8.29 -7.12
N ALA A 254 55.96 -7.38 -7.42
CA ALA A 254 56.24 -6.87 -8.74
C ALA A 254 56.69 -7.99 -9.71
N SER A 255 56.33 -7.77 -10.97
CA SER A 255 56.84 -8.42 -12.17
C SER A 255 58.35 -8.64 -12.18
N THR A 256 58.79 -9.86 -12.48
CA THR A 256 59.98 -10.09 -13.32
C THR A 256 59.80 -11.38 -14.11
N ALA A 257 59.84 -11.24 -15.43
CA ALA A 257 59.80 -12.35 -16.38
C ALA A 257 61.16 -13.05 -16.45
N THR A 258 61.19 -14.38 -16.48
CA THR A 258 62.16 -15.13 -17.29
C THR A 258 61.60 -16.50 -17.65
N ALA A 259 61.77 -16.86 -18.92
CA ALA A 259 61.29 -18.08 -19.56
C ALA A 259 62.06 -19.33 -19.15
N ALA A 260 61.38 -20.48 -19.04
CA ALA A 260 61.93 -21.78 -19.41
C ALA A 260 60.82 -22.83 -19.60
N THR A 261 60.97 -23.55 -20.70
CA THR A 261 60.16 -24.61 -21.32
C THR A 261 60.05 -25.90 -20.50
N ALA A 262 58.84 -26.47 -20.38
CA ALA A 262 58.58 -27.93 -20.42
C ALA A 262 57.06 -28.26 -20.46
N THR A 263 56.64 -28.95 -21.52
CA THR A 263 55.35 -29.65 -21.72
C THR A 263 55.57 -31.18 -21.55
N PRO A 264 54.54 -32.06 -21.62
CA PRO A 264 53.25 -32.08 -20.94
C PRO A 264 52.95 -33.49 -20.31
N SER A 265 52.01 -33.57 -19.34
CA SER A 265 51.38 -34.85 -18.93
C SER A 265 49.88 -34.69 -18.65
N THR A 266 49.10 -34.96 -19.69
CA THR A 266 47.87 -35.78 -19.80
C THR A 266 47.00 -36.05 -18.55
N THR A 267 45.77 -35.51 -18.61
CA THR A 267 44.45 -36.15 -18.36
C THR A 267 44.01 -36.54 -16.93
N GLN A 268 43.01 -35.81 -16.41
CA GLN A 268 41.65 -36.36 -16.21
C GLN A 268 40.61 -35.27 -15.91
N THR A 269 39.54 -35.27 -16.72
CA THR A 269 38.36 -34.41 -16.64
C THR A 269 37.26 -35.14 -15.84
N PRO A 270 36.57 -34.51 -14.89
CA PRO A 270 35.25 -34.98 -14.48
C PRO A 270 34.16 -34.26 -15.29
N THR A 271 33.43 -35.07 -16.06
CA THR A 271 32.23 -34.74 -16.83
C THR A 271 31.14 -34.16 -15.93
N VAL A 272 30.72 -32.92 -16.19
CA VAL A 272 29.48 -32.35 -15.64
C VAL A 272 28.32 -32.76 -16.53
N LYS A 273 27.40 -33.56 -15.99
CA LYS A 273 26.19 -33.98 -16.69
C LYS A 273 25.19 -32.82 -16.68
N SER A 274 25.04 -32.18 -17.84
CA SER A 274 24.00 -31.20 -18.12
C SER A 274 22.62 -31.86 -17.99
N LEU A 275 21.79 -31.37 -17.08
CA LEU A 275 20.36 -31.64 -17.01
C LEU A 275 19.64 -30.41 -17.57
N THR A 276 19.13 -30.56 -18.79
CA THR A 276 18.20 -29.64 -19.43
C THR A 276 16.83 -29.72 -18.76
N PRO A 277 16.11 -28.61 -18.52
CA PRO A 277 14.70 -28.66 -18.16
C PRO A 277 13.85 -28.94 -19.40
N THR A 278 13.13 -30.06 -19.38
CA THR A 278 12.08 -30.38 -20.36
C THR A 278 10.90 -29.44 -20.15
N VAL A 279 10.59 -28.65 -21.19
CA VAL A 279 9.32 -27.92 -21.34
C VAL A 279 8.22 -28.91 -21.68
N ALA A 280 7.16 -28.97 -20.85
CA ALA A 280 5.95 -29.69 -21.17
C ALA A 280 4.95 -28.77 -21.92
N PRO A 281 4.30 -29.25 -23.00
CA PRO A 281 3.33 -28.47 -23.75
C PRO A 281 1.95 -28.44 -23.08
N GLY A 282 1.22 -27.35 -23.32
CA GLY A 282 -0.07 -27.03 -22.71
C GLY A 282 -1.19 -28.02 -23.02
N ALA A 283 -2.14 -28.06 -22.08
CA ALA A 283 -3.44 -28.72 -22.24
C ALA A 283 -4.42 -27.77 -22.95
N PRO A 284 -5.30 -28.28 -23.84
CA PRO A 284 -6.23 -27.48 -24.61
C PRO A 284 -7.50 -27.11 -23.84
N ALA A 285 -8.09 -25.99 -24.27
CA ALA A 285 -9.40 -25.50 -23.89
C ALA A 285 -10.52 -26.53 -24.13
N ALA A 286 -11.45 -26.61 -23.18
CA ALA A 286 -12.78 -27.18 -23.39
C ALA A 286 -13.81 -26.07 -23.14
N SER A 287 -14.35 -25.56 -24.25
CA SER A 287 -15.63 -24.86 -24.33
C SER A 287 -16.70 -25.89 -24.70
N SER A 288 -17.80 -25.94 -23.96
CA SER A 288 -19.17 -26.09 -24.47
C SER A 288 -20.12 -26.50 -23.33
N GLY A 289 -21.27 -25.83 -23.22
CA GLY A 289 -22.42 -26.42 -22.53
C GLY A 289 -23.41 -25.47 -21.87
N ALA A 290 -24.02 -24.57 -22.64
CA ALA A 290 -25.31 -24.00 -22.26
C ALA A 290 -26.41 -25.07 -22.40
N LYS A 291 -27.27 -25.26 -21.38
CA LYS A 291 -28.68 -25.66 -21.51
C LYS A 291 -29.48 -25.21 -20.28
N HIS A 292 -30.53 -24.43 -20.59
CA HIS A 292 -31.82 -24.20 -19.91
C HIS A 292 -31.89 -23.94 -18.40
#